data_AF-A0A9E2EVY5-F1
#
_entry.id   AF-A0A9E2EVY5-F1
#
_cell.length_a   1.000
_cell.length_b   1.000
_cell.length_c   1.000
_cell.angle_alpha   90.00
_cell.angle_beta   90.00
_cell.angle_gamma   90.00
#
_symmetry.space_group_name_H-M   'P 1'
#
loop_
_entity.id
_entity.type
_entity.pdbx_description
1 polymer ?
#
loop_
_entity_poly.entity_id
_entity_poly.type
_entity_poly.pdbx_seq_one_letter_code
_entity_poly.pdbx_strand_id
1 'polypeptide(L)' 'KLLGVFISKMDGDLVQVTVKIGGGSINEVIQTLRRYSYNIVSGHEDDTYVESLKARSEYLNKYLNI' A
#
# COMPACT_ATOMS: atom_id res chain seq x y z
N LYS A 1 11.99 -7.78 -5.74
CA LYS A 1 12.24 -9.24 -5.59
C LYS A 1 11.31 -9.80 -4.52
N LEU A 2 10.57 -10.89 -4.76
CA LEU A 2 9.76 -11.55 -3.73
C LEU A 2 10.69 -12.27 -2.74
N LEU A 3 10.58 -11.96 -1.46
CA LEU A 3 11.42 -12.55 -0.39
C LEU A 3 10.71 -13.71 0.31
N GLY A 4 9.39 -13.72 0.35
CA GLY A 4 8.62 -14.79 0.94
C GLY A 4 7.12 -14.49 1.00
N VAL A 5 6.35 -15.53 1.28
CA VAL A 5 4.89 -15.46 1.44
C VAL A 5 4.53 -16.28 2.68
N PHE A 6 3.64 -15.75 3.51
CA PHE A 6 3.17 -16.37 4.73
C PHE A 6 1.64 -16.34 4.79
N ILE A 7 1.00 -17.48 5.03
CA ILE A 7 -0.45 -17.54 5.19
C ILE A 7 -0.74 -17.38 6.69
N SER A 8 -1.41 -16.28 7.06
CA SER A 8 -1.71 -15.98 8.46
C SER A 8 -3.03 -16.57 8.93
N LYS A 9 -4.01 -16.67 8.04
CA LYS A 9 -5.31 -17.27 8.36
C LYS A 9 -5.95 -17.85 7.09
N MET A 10 -6.67 -18.96 7.26
CA MET A 10 -7.52 -19.56 6.24
C MET A 10 -8.86 -19.88 6.89
N ASP A 11 -9.93 -19.27 6.41
CA ASP A 11 -11.29 -19.35 6.96
C ASP A 11 -12.26 -19.56 5.81
N GLY A 12 -12.60 -20.83 5.52
CA GLY A 12 -13.41 -21.21 4.38
C GLY A 12 -12.83 -20.69 3.05
N ASP A 13 -13.58 -19.79 2.40
CA ASP A 13 -13.21 -19.15 1.13
C ASP A 13 -12.29 -17.92 1.29
N LEU A 14 -11.99 -17.48 2.52
CA LEU A 14 -11.13 -16.33 2.78
C LEU A 14 -9.74 -16.77 3.23
N VAL A 15 -8.71 -16.28 2.52
CA VAL A 15 -7.31 -16.52 2.87
C VAL A 15 -6.62 -15.19 3.13
N GLN A 16 -6.02 -15.06 4.31
CA GLN A 16 -5.19 -13.92 4.68
C GLN A 16 -3.72 -14.30 4.46
N VAL A 17 -3.04 -13.51 3.64
CA VAL A 17 -1.66 -13.75 3.22
C VAL A 17 -0.82 -12.50 3.47
N THR A 18 0.33 -12.69 4.10
CA THR A 18 1.38 -11.68 4.25
C THR A 18 2.47 -11.95 3.22
N VAL A 19 2.78 -10.95 2.40
CA VAL A 19 3.79 -11.05 1.36
C VAL A 19 4.99 -10.19 1.74
N LYS A 20 6.17 -10.80 1.85
CA LYS A 20 7.43 -10.08 2.09
C LYS A 20 8.13 -9.85 0.77
N ILE A 21 8.32 -8.58 0.43
CA ILE A 21 8.98 -8.12 -0.80
C ILE A 21 10.21 -7.30 -0.45
N GLY A 22 11.26 -7.45 -1.24
CA GLY A 22 12.56 -6.81 -1.03
C GLY A 22 13.01 -6.07 -2.29
N GLY A 23 13.41 -4.81 -2.11
CA GLY A 23 14.00 -3.98 -3.17
C GLY A 23 13.09 -3.75 -4.37
N GLY A 24 11.81 -3.42 -4.15
CA GLY A 24 10.87 -3.05 -5.20
C GLY A 24 9.79 -2.12 -4.64
N SER A 25 9.17 -1.30 -5.50
CA SER A 25 8.15 -0.33 -5.09
C SER A 25 6.90 -1.05 -4.59
N ILE A 26 6.64 -1.03 -3.28
CA ILE A 26 5.45 -1.65 -2.68
C ILE A 26 4.17 -1.04 -3.27
N ASN A 27 4.22 0.26 -3.59
CA ASN A 27 3.13 0.98 -4.23
C ASN A 27 2.65 0.32 -5.53
N GLU A 28 3.54 -0.16 -6.41
CA GLU A 28 3.14 -0.86 -7.65
C GLU A 28 2.39 -2.17 -7.33
N VAL A 29 2.83 -2.89 -6.29
CA VAL A 29 2.19 -4.12 -5.84
C VAL A 29 0.82 -3.82 -5.22
N ILE A 30 0.72 -2.79 -4.37
CA ILE A 30 -0.53 -2.35 -3.77
C ILE A 30 -1.53 -1.89 -4.85
N GLN A 31 -1.09 -1.11 -5.84
CA GLN A 31 -1.94 -0.69 -6.94
C GLN A 31 -2.43 -1.88 -7.77
N THR A 32 -1.57 -2.86 -8.03
CA THR A 32 -1.94 -4.09 -8.74
C THR A 32 -2.97 -4.90 -7.94
N LEU A 33 -2.76 -5.08 -6.64
CA LEU A 33 -3.70 -5.79 -5.77
C LEU A 33 -5.05 -5.08 -5.69
N ARG A 34 -5.06 -3.74 -5.61
CA ARG A 34 -6.29 -2.93 -5.67
C ARG A 34 -6.99 -3.07 -7.03
N ARG A 35 -6.24 -3.13 -8.14
CA ARG A 35 -6.79 -3.33 -9.50
C ARG A 35 -7.53 -4.67 -9.64
N TYR A 36 -7.06 -5.70 -8.94
CA TYR A 36 -7.71 -7.01 -8.91
C TYR A 36 -8.72 -7.16 -7.75
N SER A 37 -9.10 -6.06 -7.09
CA SER A 37 -10.09 -6.03 -6.00
C SER A 37 -9.72 -6.90 -4.79
N TYR A 38 -8.42 -7.11 -4.53
CA TYR A 38 -7.99 -7.74 -3.29
C TYR A 38 -8.16 -6.79 -2.10
N ASN A 39 -8.57 -7.34 -0.95
CA ASN A 39 -8.62 -6.59 0.30
C ASN A 39 -7.22 -6.47 0.91
N ILE A 40 -6.73 -5.25 1.05
CA ILE A 40 -5.40 -4.95 1.60
C ILE A 40 -5.59 -4.61 3.08
N VAL A 41 -5.21 -5.55 3.96
CA VAL A 41 -5.37 -5.41 5.42
C VAL A 41 -4.22 -4.58 6.03
N SER A 42 -3.02 -4.68 5.46
CA SER A 42 -1.85 -3.89 5.85
C SER A 42 -0.87 -3.84 4.69
N GLY A 43 -0.58 -2.65 4.20
CA GLY A 43 0.48 -2.40 3.22
C GLY A 43 1.47 -1.45 3.84
N HIS A 44 2.38 -1.95 4.68
CA HIS A 44 3.37 -1.09 5.35
C HIS A 44 4.42 -0.58 4.34
N GLU A 45 4.01 0.45 3.60
CA GLU A 45 4.72 1.69 3.28
C GLU A 45 4.00 2.87 4.01
N ASP A 46 3.45 2.65 5.22
CA ASP A 46 3.17 3.73 6.19
C ASP A 46 4.44 4.60 6.27
N ASP A 47 4.52 5.88 5.93
CA ASP A 47 3.50 6.92 5.82
C ASP A 47 3.60 7.69 4.48
N THR A 48 4.54 7.34 3.61
CA THR A 48 5.04 8.25 2.56
C THR A 48 4.01 8.61 1.50
N TYR A 49 3.09 7.71 1.12
CA TYR A 49 2.10 8.02 0.07
C TYR A 49 1.02 8.99 0.58
N VAL A 50 0.45 8.73 1.76
CA VAL A 50 -0.53 9.61 2.38
C VAL A 50 0.13 10.93 2.80
N GLU A 51 1.36 10.90 3.32
CA GLU A 51 2.18 12.10 3.56
C GLU A 51 2.41 12.89 2.27
N SER A 52 2.76 12.23 1.16
CA SER A 52 3.03 12.94 -0.10
C SER A 52 1.78 13.61 -0.67
N LEU A 53 0.60 13.01 -0.50
CA LEU A 53 -0.67 13.61 -0.88
C LEU A 53 -1.01 14.80 0.02
N LYS A 54 -0.78 14.67 1.32
CA LYS A 54 -0.98 15.75 2.29
C LYS A 54 -0.04 16.93 2.03
N ALA A 55 1.24 16.66 1.80
CA ALA A 55 2.25 17.66 1.47
C ALA A 55 1.94 18.37 0.14
N ARG A 56 1.45 17.66 -0.89
CA ARG A 56 1.01 18.27 -2.15
C ARG A 56 -0.23 19.15 -1.97
N SER A 57 -1.16 18.73 -1.12
CA SER A 57 -2.35 19.52 -0.80
C SER A 57 -2.00 20.79 -0.02
N GLU A 58 -1.13 20.70 1.00
CA GLU A 58 -0.66 21.85 1.76
C GLU A 58 0.19 22.80 0.91
N TYR A 59 1.04 22.27 0.04
CA TYR A 59 1.80 23.07 -0.92
C TYR A 59 0.85 23.87 -1.80
N LEU A 60 -0.13 23.23 -2.45
CA LEU A 60 -1.12 23.92 -3.28
C LEU A 60 -1.88 25.00 -2.49
N ASN A 61 -2.30 24.71 -1.26
CA ASN A 61 -3.01 25.65 -0.42
C ASN A 61 -2.16 26.89 -0.09
N LYS A 62 -0.85 26.71 0.13
CA LYS A 62 0.10 27.81 0.37
C LYS A 62 0.23 28.75 -0.83
N TYR A 63 0.12 28.25 -2.07
CA TYR A 63 0.13 29.09 -3.28
C TYR A 63 -1.20 29.78 -3.55
N LEU A 64 -2.32 29.19 -3.12
CA LEU A 64 -3.64 29.80 -3.30
C LEU A 64 -3.97 30.89 -2.26
N ASN A 65 -3.34 30.85 -1.09
CA ASN A 65 -3.55 31.83 0.00
C ASN A 65 -2.58 33.04 -0.06
N ILE A 66 -2.01 33.35 -1.23
CA ILE A 66 -1.13 34.51 -1.47
C ILE A 66 -1.90 35.61 -2.20
#